data_AF-A0A914CKQ9-F1
#
_entry.id   AF-A0A914CKQ9-F1
#
_cell.length_a   1.000
_cell.length_b   1.000
_cell.length_c   1.000
_cell.angle_alpha   90.00
_cell.angle_beta   90.00
_cell.angle_gamma   90.00
#
_symmetry.space_group_name_H-M   'P 1'
#
loop_
_entity.id
_entity.type
_entity.pdbx_description
1 polymer ?
#
loop_
_entity_poly.entity_id
_entity_poly.type
_entity_poly.pdbx_seq_one_letter_code
_entity_poly.pdbx_strand_id
1 'polypeptide(L)'
;MKALKLTEYELVYLIAQMLWTLQDDEDYSEQTRLIAEDVSEQITSELHNYYVYQIGQTNYAHRLVKLTKLIESSKIVLNAKKDVFILARICDFFECDHTKSELYDWKE
;
A
#
# COMPACT_ATOMS: atom_id res chain seq x y z
N MET A 1 12.84 6.67 3.42
CA MET A 1 11.74 7.31 4.19
C MET A 1 12.18 8.56 4.98
N LYS A 2 13.25 8.52 5.79
CA LYS A 2 13.73 9.68 6.58
C LYS A 2 14.02 10.96 5.76
N ALA A 3 14.46 10.83 4.50
CA ALA A 3 14.76 11.98 3.64
C ALA A 3 13.52 12.76 3.17
N LEU A 4 12.35 12.11 3.06
CA LEU A 4 11.14 12.77 2.59
C LEU A 4 10.39 13.51 3.71
N LYS A 5 10.73 13.24 4.98
CA LYS A 5 10.03 13.72 6.19
C LYS A 5 8.51 13.52 6.05
N LEU A 6 8.09 12.26 5.99
CA LEU A 6 6.67 11.91 5.91
C LEU A 6 5.97 12.28 7.23
N THR A 7 4.75 12.80 7.12
CA THR A 7 3.87 12.93 8.27
C THR A 7 3.19 11.58 8.56
N GLU A 8 2.63 11.44 9.76
CA GLU A 8 1.87 10.23 10.11
C GLU A 8 0.65 10.04 9.20
N TYR A 9 -0.05 11.13 8.84
CA TYR A 9 -1.16 11.10 7.90
C TYR A 9 -0.74 10.63 6.49
N GLU A 10 0.37 11.14 5.98
CA GLU A 10 0.91 10.68 4.69
C GLU A 10 1.32 9.20 4.74
N LEU A 11 1.85 8.73 5.87
CA LEU A 11 2.20 7.32 6.04
C LEU A 11 0.95 6.43 6.04
N VAL A 12 -0.10 6.82 6.76
CA VAL A 12 -1.38 6.10 6.77
C VAL A 12 -1.99 6.06 5.38
N TYR A 13 -1.98 7.20 4.66
CA TYR A 13 -2.41 7.27 3.26
C TYR A 13 -1.65 6.29 2.37
N LEU A 14 -0.30 6.26 2.45
CA LEU A 14 0.51 5.35 1.64
C LEU A 14 0.17 3.88 1.91
N ILE A 15 0.01 3.51 3.18
CA ILE A 15 -0.34 2.14 3.57
C ILE A 15 -1.73 1.77 3.05
N ALA A 16 -2.73 2.64 3.28
CA ALA A 16 -4.10 2.43 2.83
C ALA A 16 -4.17 2.31 1.30
N GLN A 17 -3.45 3.15 0.57
CA GLN A 17 -3.39 3.07 -0.89
C GLN A 17 -2.74 1.77 -1.36
N MET A 18 -1.67 1.31 -0.72
CA MET A 18 -1.05 0.03 -1.06
C MET A 18 -1.96 -1.18 -0.78
N LEU A 19 -2.81 -1.11 0.25
CA LEU A 19 -3.78 -2.16 0.60
C LEU A 19 -4.94 -2.25 -0.40
N TRP A 20 -5.48 -1.11 -0.81
CA TRP A 20 -6.69 -1.03 -1.65
C TRP A 20 -6.38 -0.91 -3.15
N THR A 21 -5.11 -0.88 -3.55
CA THR A 21 -4.74 -0.97 -4.97
C THR A 21 -4.77 -2.43 -5.41
N LEU A 22 -5.81 -2.78 -6.18
CA LEU A 22 -5.94 -4.08 -6.82
C LEU A 22 -4.80 -4.32 -7.82
N GLN A 23 -4.32 -5.57 -7.92
CA GLN A 23 -3.34 -5.96 -8.94
C GLN A 23 -4.06 -6.24 -10.27
N ASP A 24 -3.53 -5.73 -11.38
CA ASP A 24 -4.18 -5.86 -12.70
C ASP A 24 -4.29 -7.31 -13.19
N ASP A 25 -3.44 -8.21 -12.68
CA ASP A 25 -3.36 -9.61 -13.07
C ASP A 25 -4.33 -10.55 -12.32
N GLU A 26 -5.13 -10.04 -11.37
CA GLU A 26 -6.05 -10.84 -10.57
C GLU A 26 -7.52 -10.68 -11.04
N ASP A 27 -8.20 -11.82 -11.22
CA ASP A 27 -9.63 -11.91 -11.56
C ASP A 27 -10.50 -11.60 -10.33
N TYR A 28 -10.54 -10.32 -9.94
CA TYR A 28 -11.46 -9.83 -8.92
C TYR A 28 -12.89 -9.71 -9.47
N SER A 29 -13.88 -9.93 -8.59
CA SER A 29 -15.29 -9.65 -8.92
C SER A 29 -15.49 -8.15 -9.20
N GLU A 30 -16.50 -7.82 -10.01
CA GLU A 30 -16.89 -6.43 -10.29
C GLU A 30 -17.21 -5.67 -9.00
N GLN A 31 -17.90 -6.32 -8.05
CA GLN A 31 -18.23 -5.74 -6.75
C GLN A 31 -16.97 -5.39 -5.95
N THR A 32 -15.96 -6.25 -5.97
CA THR A 32 -14.67 -5.99 -5.30
C THR A 32 -13.97 -4.77 -5.90
N ARG A 33 -13.97 -4.65 -7.23
CA ARG A 33 -13.37 -3.50 -7.93
C ARG A 33 -14.06 -2.19 -7.56
N LEU A 34 -15.40 -2.18 -7.55
CA LEU A 34 -16.18 -1.02 -7.15
C LEU A 34 -15.89 -0.58 -5.72
N ILE A 35 -15.81 -1.53 -4.77
CA ILE A 35 -15.47 -1.21 -3.38
C ILE A 35 -14.05 -0.66 -3.28
N ALA A 36 -13.09 -1.25 -3.99
CA ALA A 36 -11.71 -0.78 -3.95
C ALA A 36 -11.56 0.64 -4.51
N GLU A 37 -12.28 0.97 -5.59
CA GLU A 37 -12.31 2.31 -6.17
C GLU A 37 -12.94 3.33 -5.20
N ASP A 38 -14.10 3.01 -4.62
CA ASP A 38 -14.78 3.87 -3.62
C ASP A 38 -13.88 4.14 -2.41
N VAL A 39 -13.25 3.09 -1.86
CA VAL A 39 -12.33 3.24 -0.72
C VAL A 39 -11.10 4.06 -1.11
N SER A 40 -10.55 3.87 -2.31
CA SER A 40 -9.41 4.67 -2.81
C SER A 40 -9.78 6.15 -2.98
N GLU A 41 -11.00 6.46 -3.43
CA GLU A 41 -11.51 7.83 -3.52
C GLU A 41 -11.62 8.47 -2.13
N GLN A 42 -12.17 7.75 -1.16
CA GLN A 42 -12.31 8.22 0.22
C GLN A 42 -10.94 8.48 0.87
N ILE A 43 -9.99 7.56 0.73
CA ILE A 43 -8.61 7.72 1.24
C ILE A 43 -7.94 8.96 0.64
N THR A 44 -8.12 9.18 -0.67
CA THR A 44 -7.55 10.35 -1.36
C THR A 44 -8.20 11.65 -0.92
N SER A 45 -9.51 11.63 -0.66
CA SER A 45 -10.27 12.76 -0.14
C SER A 45 -9.83 13.14 1.28
N GLU A 46 -9.57 12.15 2.14
CA GLU A 46 -9.02 12.39 3.49
C GLU A 46 -7.61 13.01 3.43
N LEU A 47 -6.77 12.57 2.49
CA LEU A 47 -5.47 13.21 2.29
C LEU A 47 -5.61 14.67 1.80
N HIS A 48 -6.56 14.95 0.90
CA HIS A 48 -6.86 16.31 0.48
C HIS A 48 -7.31 17.18 1.67
N ASN A 49 -8.23 16.68 2.48
CA ASN A 49 -8.76 17.37 3.66
C ASN A 49 -7.64 17.68 4.66
N TYR A 50 -6.71 16.74 4.87
CA TYR A 50 -5.52 16.95 5.68
C TYR A 50 -4.69 18.16 5.21
N TYR A 51 -4.35 18.23 3.92
CA TYR A 51 -3.56 19.35 3.41
C TYR A 51 -4.30 20.68 3.44
N VAL A 52 -5.57 20.70 3.02
CA VAL A 52 -6.33 21.96 2.88
C VAL A 52 -6.76 22.50 4.23
N TYR A 53 -7.36 21.67 5.09
CA TYR A 53 -8.00 22.15 6.32
C TYR A 53 -7.08 22.12 7.53
N GLN A 54 -6.15 21.16 7.63
CA GLN A 54 -5.27 21.06 8.79
C GLN A 54 -3.93 21.77 8.59
N ILE A 55 -3.30 21.60 7.42
CA ILE A 55 -2.02 22.26 7.11
C ILE A 55 -2.23 23.66 6.54
N GLY A 56 -3.38 23.93 5.91
CA GLY A 56 -3.63 25.20 5.21
C GLY A 56 -2.85 25.33 3.89
N GLN A 57 -2.38 24.21 3.34
CA GLN A 57 -1.57 24.19 2.12
C GLN A 57 -2.45 23.81 0.92
N THR A 58 -2.75 24.78 0.06
CA THR A 58 -3.60 24.57 -1.12
C THR A 58 -2.86 23.99 -2.32
N ASN A 59 -1.54 24.22 -2.43
CA ASN A 59 -0.70 23.64 -3.47
C ASN A 59 0.24 22.58 -2.90
N TYR A 60 -0.22 21.32 -2.94
CA TYR A 60 0.53 20.14 -2.50
C TYR A 60 0.69 19.11 -3.63
N ALA A 61 0.44 19.49 -4.89
CA ALA A 61 0.54 18.59 -6.05
C ALA A 61 1.94 17.98 -6.20
N HIS A 62 3.00 18.79 -6.01
CA HIS A 62 4.36 18.27 -6.02
C HIS A 62 4.62 17.26 -4.88
N ARG A 63 3.96 17.43 -3.73
CA ARG A 63 4.05 16.49 -2.63
C ARG A 63 3.33 15.17 -2.95
N LEU A 64 2.13 15.24 -3.52
CA LEU A 64 1.41 14.07 -4.04
C LEU A 64 2.28 13.26 -5.02
N VAL A 65 2.91 13.91 -6.00
CA VAL A 65 3.81 13.23 -6.95
C VAL A 65 4.93 12.47 -6.24
N LYS A 66 5.48 13.01 -5.14
CA LYS A 66 6.50 12.30 -4.35
C LYS A 66 5.92 11.09 -3.61
N LEU A 67 4.71 11.20 -3.07
CA LEU A 67 4.01 10.09 -2.42
C LEU A 67 3.72 8.96 -3.41
N THR A 68 3.16 9.29 -4.58
CA THR A 68 2.87 8.30 -5.64
C THR A 68 4.13 7.60 -6.12
N LYS A 69 5.24 8.33 -6.32
CA LYS A 69 6.54 7.72 -6.66
C LYS A 69 7.04 6.75 -5.59
N LEU A 70 6.73 7.01 -4.32
CA LEU A 70 7.12 6.11 -3.23
C LEU A 70 6.29 4.83 -3.24
N ILE A 71 4.99 4.91 -3.51
CA ILE A 71 4.12 3.73 -3.72
C ILE A 71 4.71 2.87 -4.84
N GLU A 72 5.00 3.49 -5.99
CA GLU A 72 5.54 2.77 -7.15
C GLU A 72 6.90 2.12 -6.87
N SER A 73 7.81 2.86 -6.24
CA SER A 73 9.11 2.32 -5.83
C SER A 73 8.96 1.14 -4.86
N SER A 74 7.94 1.17 -3.99
CA SER A 74 7.66 0.09 -3.05
C SER A 74 7.16 -1.17 -3.77
N LYS A 75 6.32 -1.02 -4.80
CA LYS A 75 5.87 -2.13 -5.66
C LYS A 75 7.04 -2.80 -6.37
N ILE A 76 7.97 -2.02 -6.93
CA ILE A 76 9.18 -2.54 -7.60
C ILE A 76 10.00 -3.40 -6.63
N VAL A 77 10.24 -2.89 -5.41
CA VAL A 77 10.99 -3.63 -4.38
C VAL A 77 10.24 -4.89 -3.94
N LEU A 78 8.92 -4.82 -3.79
CA LEU A 78 8.10 -5.97 -3.43
C LEU A 78 8.20 -7.06 -4.49
N ASN A 79 8.06 -6.72 -5.78
CA ASN A 79 8.15 -7.68 -6.87
C ASN A 79 9.54 -8.31 -6.95
N ALA A 80 10.63 -7.53 -6.80
CA ALA A 80 11.98 -8.08 -6.75
C ALA A 80 12.18 -9.05 -5.56
N LYS A 81 11.50 -8.81 -4.43
CA LYS A 81 11.55 -9.73 -3.28
C LYS A 81 10.74 -11.00 -3.50
N LYS A 82 9.64 -10.97 -4.26
CA LYS A 82 8.84 -12.17 -4.58
C LYS A 82 9.73 -13.27 -5.18
N ASP A 83 10.60 -12.91 -6.12
CA ASP A 83 11.52 -13.86 -6.77
C ASP A 83 12.51 -14.49 -5.77
N VAL A 84 13.07 -13.68 -4.86
CA VAL A 84 13.97 -14.15 -3.81
C VAL A 84 13.26 -15.11 -2.86
N PHE A 85 12.01 -14.82 -2.49
CA PHE A 85 11.21 -15.70 -1.64
C PHE A 85 10.89 -17.04 -2.32
N ILE A 86 10.59 -17.04 -3.62
CA ILE A 86 10.37 -18.28 -4.39
C ILE A 86 11.64 -19.14 -4.39
N LEU A 87 12.81 -18.54 -4.64
CA LEU A 87 14.08 -19.26 -4.61
C LEU A 87 14.40 -19.82 -3.22
N ALA A 88 14.17 -19.03 -2.16
CA ALA A 88 14.37 -19.48 -0.79
C ALA A 88 13.49 -20.69 -0.44
N ARG A 89 12.24 -20.73 -0.96
CA ARG A 89 11.32 -21.85 -0.82
C ARG A 89 11.79 -23.11 -1.57
N ILE A 90 12.28 -22.96 -2.81
CA ILE A 90 12.78 -24.10 -3.61
C ILE A 90 14.01 -24.73 -2.95
N CYS A 91 14.87 -23.93 -2.34
CA CYS A 91 16.09 -24.38 -1.71
C CYS A 91 15.93 -24.82 -0.24
N ASP A 92 14.70 -24.92 0.27
CA ASP A 92 14.37 -25.25 1.67
C ASP A 92 15.12 -24.37 2.71
N PHE A 93 15.51 -23.15 2.33
CA PHE A 93 16.12 -22.22 3.29
C PHE A 93 15.09 -21.65 4.28
N PHE A 94 13.79 -21.69 3.93
CA PHE A 94 12.68 -21.24 4.78
C PHE A 94 11.36 -21.98 4.48
N GLU A 95 10.69 -22.50 5.52
CA GLU A 95 9.24 -22.79 5.51
C GLU A 95 8.48 -21.52 5.93
N CYS A 96 8.23 -20.59 5.00
CA CYS A 96 7.24 -19.54 5.24
C CYS A 96 5.89 -20.03 4.71
N ASP A 97 5.15 -20.72 5.56
CA ASP A 97 3.76 -21.07 5.27
C ASP A 97 2.91 -19.84 5.60
N HIS A 98 2.40 -19.13 4.58
CA HIS A 98 1.53 -17.97 4.78
C HIS A 98 0.28 -18.32 5.62
N THR A 99 -0.05 -19.61 5.73
CA THR A 99 -1.12 -20.14 6.58
C THR A 99 -0.75 -20.24 8.07
N LYS A 100 0.54 -20.19 8.43
CA LYS A 100 1.06 -20.16 9.81
C LYS A 100 1.49 -18.77 10.27
N SER A 101 1.15 -17.72 9.51
CA SER A 101 1.34 -16.36 9.99
C SER A 101 0.45 -16.15 11.22
N GLU A 102 1.00 -15.62 12.32
CA GLU A 102 0.25 -15.25 13.54
C GLU A 102 -0.98 -14.35 13.26
N LEU A 103 -1.05 -13.75 12.07
CA LEU A 103 -2.20 -13.01 11.56
C LEU A 103 -3.47 -13.87 11.36
N TYR A 104 -3.32 -15.18 11.14
CA TYR A 104 -4.42 -16.14 10.95
C TYR A 104 -4.68 -17.03 12.18
N ASP A 105 -3.88 -16.90 13.24
CA ASP A 105 -4.03 -17.63 14.51
C ASP A 105 -5.04 -16.94 15.45
N TRP A 106 -6.22 -16.59 14.93
CA TRP A 106 -7.34 -16.20 15.78
C TRP A 106 -8.01 -17.46 16.33
N LYS A 107 -7.60 -17.87 17.53
CA LYS A 107 -8.32 -18.85 18.34
C LYS A 107 -9.52 -18.17 19.00
N GLU A 108 -10.73 -18.53 18.58
CA GLU A 108 -11.94 -18.47 19.42
C GLU A 108 -11.91 -19.60 20.47
#